data_AF-A0A9Q3VKZ4-F1
#
_entry.id   AF-A0A9Q3VKZ4-F1
#
_cell.length_a   1.000
_cell.length_b   1.000
_cell.length_c   1.000
_cell.angle_alpha   90.00
_cell.angle_beta   90.00
_cell.angle_gamma   90.00
#
_symmetry.space_group_name_H-M   'P 1'
#
loop_
_entity.id
_entity.type
_entity.pdbx_description
1 polymer ?
#
loop_
_entity_poly.entity_id
_entity_poly.type
_entity_poly.pdbx_seq_one_letter_code
_entity_poly.pdbx_strand_id
1 'polypeptide(L)'
;MTYRSARSRRRALRRGITEFPAVLSSLRPGIRFTTTITAYPEAGPSGAYDPDALADQVRLALRAAAADAVRHMDPRDLPAAQDACARSLRRSRRIDTESGLEVRAECRLTLASDDDEAVRALLEASRKQGIQEALTRQRNRALVRELAHPAGVFAWWLQQAAQPAAGLPDPPSDEVLRQTADRLRNYPLDDEEPFEAQLLEVLRDFLTTFSRNEQKRMLLSLLADGMRAARQPEHAVAIEVIAAQNGTGSRGPGSP
;
A
#
# COMPACT_ATOMS: atom_id res chain seq x y z
N MET A 1 36.12 -24.75 -23.02
CA MET A 1 35.45 -25.98 -23.49
C MET A 1 34.99 -25.74 -24.93
N THR A 2 35.43 -26.52 -25.92
CA THR A 2 35.10 -26.26 -27.33
C THR A 2 33.88 -27.09 -27.77
N TYR A 3 32.78 -26.40 -28.07
CA TYR A 3 31.53 -27.05 -28.49
C TYR A 3 31.57 -27.40 -29.99
N ARG A 4 31.50 -28.70 -30.31
CA ARG A 4 31.68 -29.21 -31.70
C ARG A 4 30.46 -29.10 -32.61
N SER A 5 29.27 -28.74 -32.10
CA SER A 5 28.06 -28.61 -32.93
C SER A 5 27.04 -27.61 -32.37
N ALA A 6 26.18 -27.07 -33.23
CA ALA A 6 25.06 -26.21 -32.82
C ALA A 6 24.10 -26.92 -31.84
N ARG A 7 23.89 -28.23 -32.01
CA ARG A 7 23.09 -29.05 -31.09
C ARG A 7 23.72 -29.16 -29.71
N SER A 8 25.05 -29.33 -29.64
CA SER A 8 25.80 -29.39 -28.38
C SER A 8 25.73 -28.05 -27.64
N ARG A 9 25.87 -26.93 -28.34
CA ARG A 9 25.73 -25.57 -27.78
C ARG A 9 24.35 -25.31 -27.20
N ARG A 10 23.28 -25.62 -27.96
CA ARG A 10 21.90 -25.48 -27.48
C ARG A 10 21.62 -26.31 -26.24
N ARG A 11 22.16 -27.53 -26.15
CA ARG A 11 22.00 -28.41 -24.98
C ARG A 11 22.74 -27.87 -23.76
N ALA A 12 23.95 -27.34 -23.95
CA ALA A 12 24.73 -26.72 -22.88
C ALA A 12 24.02 -25.48 -22.33
N LEU A 13 23.58 -24.58 -23.22
CA LEU A 13 22.80 -23.39 -22.86
C LEU A 13 21.55 -23.77 -22.07
N ARG A 14 20.74 -24.72 -22.59
CA ARG A 14 19.51 -25.17 -21.92
C ARG A 14 19.81 -25.65 -20.50
N ARG A 15 20.83 -26.50 -20.31
CA ARG A 15 21.23 -26.96 -18.97
C ARG A 15 21.66 -25.80 -18.06
N GLY A 16 22.34 -24.81 -18.60
CA GLY A 16 22.76 -23.63 -17.85
C GLY A 16 21.58 -22.77 -17.37
N ILE A 17 20.53 -22.64 -18.17
CA ILE A 17 19.43 -21.71 -17.86
C ILE A 17 18.18 -22.38 -17.27
N THR A 18 18.06 -23.71 -17.33
CA THR A 18 16.82 -24.42 -16.98
C THR A 18 16.34 -24.08 -15.57
N GLU A 19 17.21 -24.20 -14.56
CA GLU A 19 16.88 -23.92 -13.17
C GLU A 19 18.10 -23.33 -12.46
N PHE A 20 17.89 -22.26 -11.67
CA PHE A 20 18.94 -21.68 -10.85
C PHE A 20 18.36 -20.94 -9.63
N PRO A 21 19.06 -20.93 -8.50
CA PRO A 21 18.61 -20.24 -7.30
C PRO A 21 18.78 -18.72 -7.43
N ALA A 22 17.92 -17.99 -6.73
CA ALA A 22 17.99 -16.56 -6.54
C ALA A 22 17.57 -16.18 -5.10
N VAL A 23 18.27 -15.21 -4.54
CA VAL A 23 17.93 -14.54 -3.28
C VAL A 23 17.61 -13.10 -3.61
N LEU A 24 16.43 -12.64 -3.23
CA LEU A 24 15.87 -11.34 -3.62
C LEU A 24 15.60 -10.51 -2.36
N SER A 25 16.02 -9.25 -2.38
CA SER A 25 15.75 -8.32 -1.29
C SER A 25 14.26 -7.95 -1.24
N SER A 26 13.71 -7.83 -0.03
CA SER A 26 12.36 -7.31 0.20
C SER A 26 12.38 -5.84 0.62
N LEU A 27 11.20 -5.25 0.84
CA LEU A 27 11.05 -3.91 1.43
C LEU A 27 11.65 -3.81 2.84
N ARG A 28 11.74 -4.93 3.57
CA ARG A 28 12.22 -4.97 4.95
C ARG A 28 13.70 -5.32 4.98
N PRO A 29 14.57 -4.43 5.49
CA PRO A 29 15.97 -4.76 5.71
C PRO A 29 16.10 -6.02 6.56
N GLY A 30 16.99 -6.92 6.15
CA GLY A 30 17.25 -8.18 6.86
C GLY A 30 16.36 -9.35 6.46
N ILE A 31 15.22 -9.15 5.78
CA ILE A 31 14.33 -10.24 5.33
C ILE A 31 14.44 -10.41 3.81
N ARG A 32 14.71 -11.63 3.34
CA ARG A 32 14.91 -11.91 1.91
C ARG A 32 13.95 -12.97 1.40
N PHE A 33 13.53 -12.83 0.15
CA PHE A 33 12.85 -13.92 -0.57
C PHE A 33 13.88 -14.87 -1.15
N THR A 34 13.62 -16.15 -1.05
CA THR A 34 14.38 -17.22 -1.71
C THR A 34 13.53 -17.83 -2.80
N THR A 35 14.13 -18.16 -3.95
CA THR A 35 13.39 -18.79 -5.04
C THR A 35 14.32 -19.58 -5.96
N THR A 36 13.74 -20.54 -6.67
CA THR A 36 14.35 -21.17 -7.84
C THR A 36 13.65 -20.63 -9.07
N ILE A 37 14.42 -20.04 -9.98
CA ILE A 37 13.91 -19.53 -11.25
C ILE A 37 14.07 -20.64 -12.29
N THR A 38 12.96 -21.01 -12.92
CA THR A 38 12.93 -21.93 -14.05
C THR A 38 12.77 -21.15 -15.34
N ALA A 39 13.72 -21.25 -16.27
CA ALA A 39 13.69 -20.51 -17.53
C ALA A 39 13.35 -21.40 -18.74
N TYR A 40 12.53 -20.84 -19.62
CA TYR A 40 12.02 -21.46 -20.84
C TYR A 40 12.47 -20.61 -22.05
N PRO A 41 13.41 -21.09 -22.86
CA PRO A 41 13.75 -20.41 -24.10
C PRO A 41 12.61 -20.56 -25.11
N GLU A 42 12.09 -19.44 -25.61
CA GLU A 42 10.99 -19.41 -26.60
C GLU A 42 11.54 -19.41 -28.02
N ALA A 43 12.55 -18.58 -28.27
CA ALA A 43 13.30 -18.54 -29.52
C ALA A 43 14.76 -18.94 -29.27
N GLY A 44 15.34 -19.70 -30.20
CA GLY A 44 16.75 -20.10 -30.11
C GLY A 44 17.69 -18.98 -30.57
N PRO A 45 18.90 -18.87 -30.00
CA PRO A 45 19.88 -17.87 -30.40
C PRO A 45 20.32 -18.08 -31.86
N SER A 46 20.42 -16.99 -32.62
CA SER A 46 20.95 -16.94 -33.97
C SER A 46 22.49 -16.86 -33.95
N GLY A 47 23.13 -17.42 -34.98
CA GLY A 47 24.58 -17.33 -35.16
C GLY A 47 25.42 -18.18 -34.19
N ALA A 48 26.70 -17.81 -34.08
CA ALA A 48 27.63 -18.45 -33.16
C ALA A 48 27.67 -17.69 -31.83
N TYR A 49 27.58 -18.42 -30.72
CA TYR A 49 27.65 -17.88 -29.37
C TYR A 49 28.38 -18.84 -28.44
N ASP A 50 28.84 -18.32 -27.31
CA ASP A 50 29.32 -19.09 -26.16
C ASP A 50 28.13 -19.42 -25.24
N PRO A 51 27.76 -20.71 -25.09
CA PRO A 51 26.64 -21.13 -24.25
C PRO A 51 26.75 -20.70 -22.78
N ASP A 52 27.95 -20.67 -22.21
CA ASP A 52 28.13 -20.42 -20.78
C ASP A 52 28.00 -18.92 -20.48
N ALA A 53 28.66 -18.07 -21.28
CA ALA A 53 28.52 -16.61 -21.20
C ALA A 53 27.06 -16.17 -21.43
N LEU A 54 26.38 -16.77 -22.42
CA LEU A 54 24.97 -16.46 -22.68
C LEU A 54 24.06 -16.94 -21.54
N ALA A 55 24.35 -18.08 -20.93
CA ALA A 55 23.59 -18.55 -19.77
C ALA A 55 23.74 -17.60 -18.57
N ASP A 56 24.92 -17.06 -18.33
CA ASP A 56 25.15 -16.09 -17.24
C ASP A 56 24.43 -14.77 -17.48
N GLN A 57 24.39 -14.29 -18.72
CA GLN A 57 23.60 -13.11 -19.08
C GLN A 57 22.10 -13.33 -18.88
N VAL A 58 21.58 -14.50 -19.28
CA VAL A 58 20.17 -14.87 -19.04
C VAL A 58 19.88 -14.89 -17.54
N ARG A 59 20.71 -15.56 -16.74
CA ARG A 59 20.55 -15.64 -15.28
C ARG A 59 20.57 -14.25 -14.64
N LEU A 60 21.50 -13.39 -15.04
CA LEU A 60 21.61 -12.03 -14.52
C LEU A 60 20.34 -11.21 -14.85
N ALA A 61 19.89 -11.25 -16.10
CA ALA A 61 18.71 -10.52 -16.55
C ALA A 61 17.43 -10.97 -15.81
N LEU A 62 17.26 -12.29 -15.63
CA LEU A 62 16.11 -12.85 -14.91
C LEU A 62 16.17 -12.55 -13.40
N ARG A 63 17.35 -12.62 -12.78
CA ARG A 63 17.53 -12.22 -11.36
C ARG A 63 17.22 -10.75 -11.15
N ALA A 64 17.69 -9.88 -12.03
CA ALA A 64 17.39 -8.45 -11.96
C ALA A 64 15.88 -8.18 -12.11
N ALA A 65 15.24 -8.81 -13.10
CA ALA A 65 13.80 -8.67 -13.31
C ALA A 65 12.95 -9.18 -12.12
N ALA A 66 13.37 -10.28 -11.48
CA ALA A 66 12.73 -10.78 -10.27
C ALA A 66 12.95 -9.83 -9.08
N ALA A 67 14.19 -9.38 -8.87
CA ALA A 67 14.55 -8.46 -7.79
C ALA A 67 13.78 -7.13 -7.90
N ASP A 68 13.69 -6.56 -9.10
CA ASP A 68 12.95 -5.33 -9.35
C ASP A 68 11.46 -5.45 -9.07
N ALA A 69 10.89 -6.62 -9.31
CA ALA A 69 9.47 -6.88 -9.07
C ALA A 69 9.14 -6.96 -7.57
N VAL A 70 10.06 -7.46 -6.75
CA VAL A 70 9.79 -7.76 -5.33
C VAL A 70 10.45 -6.79 -4.34
N ARG A 71 11.38 -5.93 -4.79
CA ARG A 71 12.14 -5.01 -3.90
C ARG A 71 11.27 -4.09 -3.04
N HIS A 72 10.06 -3.78 -3.51
CA HIS A 72 9.11 -2.89 -2.84
C HIS A 72 7.99 -3.64 -2.12
N MET A 73 8.03 -4.98 -2.12
CA MET A 73 7.00 -5.81 -1.55
C MET A 73 7.29 -6.11 -0.08
N ASP A 74 6.25 -6.05 0.75
CA ASP A 74 6.35 -6.41 2.16
C ASP A 74 6.39 -7.95 2.30
N PRO A 75 7.40 -8.53 2.95
CA PRO A 75 7.51 -9.98 3.13
C PRO A 75 6.36 -10.60 3.95
N ARG A 76 5.57 -9.77 4.67
CA ARG A 76 4.32 -10.21 5.32
C ARG A 76 3.24 -10.63 4.31
N ASP A 77 3.31 -10.14 3.08
CA ASP A 77 2.40 -10.48 1.99
C ASP A 77 3.14 -11.24 0.88
N LEU A 78 3.57 -12.47 1.22
CA LEU A 78 4.21 -13.38 0.28
C LEU A 78 3.35 -13.64 -0.99
N PRO A 79 2.00 -13.78 -0.92
CA PRO A 79 1.17 -13.90 -2.11
C PRO A 79 1.29 -12.71 -3.06
N ALA A 80 1.23 -11.47 -2.57
CA ALA A 80 1.39 -10.30 -3.43
C ALA A 80 2.80 -10.22 -4.07
N ALA A 81 3.84 -10.57 -3.31
CA ALA A 81 5.21 -10.65 -3.84
C ALA A 81 5.32 -11.73 -4.93
N GLN A 82 4.68 -12.89 -4.73
CA GLN A 82 4.62 -13.97 -5.70
C GLN A 82 3.93 -13.52 -7.00
N ASP A 83 2.81 -12.83 -6.90
CA ASP A 83 2.06 -12.33 -8.06
C ASP A 83 2.82 -11.24 -8.82
N ALA A 84 3.51 -10.34 -8.11
CA ALA A 84 4.38 -9.34 -8.71
C ALA A 84 5.53 -9.99 -9.49
N CYS A 85 6.21 -10.95 -8.86
CA CYS A 85 7.32 -11.67 -9.49
C CYS A 85 6.85 -12.51 -10.69
N ALA A 86 5.75 -13.25 -10.55
CA ALA A 86 5.17 -14.05 -11.63
C ALA A 86 4.77 -13.18 -12.83
N ARG A 87 4.15 -12.00 -12.59
CA ARG A 87 3.82 -11.05 -13.67
C ARG A 87 5.06 -10.50 -14.38
N SER A 88 6.15 -10.27 -13.65
CA SER A 88 7.42 -9.79 -14.22
C SER A 88 8.10 -10.85 -15.09
N LEU A 89 8.17 -12.09 -14.61
CA LEU A 89 8.91 -13.18 -15.27
C LEU A 89 8.13 -13.87 -16.42
N ARG A 90 6.80 -13.83 -16.40
CA ARG A 90 5.95 -14.37 -17.48
C ARG A 90 6.08 -13.59 -18.80
N ARG A 91 6.56 -12.34 -18.76
CA ARG A 91 6.78 -11.56 -19.97
C ARG A 91 7.99 -12.11 -20.70
N SER A 92 7.80 -12.51 -21.97
CA SER A 92 8.92 -12.88 -22.83
C SER A 92 9.91 -11.73 -22.91
N ARG A 93 11.18 -12.03 -22.65
CA ARG A 93 12.24 -11.04 -22.62
C ARG A 93 13.31 -11.40 -23.63
N ARG A 94 13.60 -10.44 -24.50
CA ARG A 94 14.76 -10.49 -25.36
C ARG A 94 16.00 -10.17 -24.52
N ILE A 95 16.94 -11.09 -24.49
CA ILE A 95 18.25 -10.87 -23.87
C ILE A 95 19.08 -10.06 -24.85
N ASP A 96 19.59 -8.91 -24.40
CA ASP A 96 20.30 -7.94 -25.23
C ASP A 96 21.65 -8.51 -25.68
N THR A 97 21.57 -9.31 -26.74
CA THR A 97 22.64 -10.09 -27.33
C THR A 97 22.45 -10.07 -28.83
N GLU A 98 23.56 -10.07 -29.57
CA GLU A 98 23.56 -10.18 -31.03
C GLU A 98 22.81 -11.44 -31.52
N SER A 99 22.71 -12.46 -30.66
CA SER A 99 22.03 -13.72 -30.91
C SER A 99 20.51 -13.67 -30.80
N GLY A 100 19.90 -12.59 -30.29
CA GLY A 100 18.44 -12.41 -30.27
C GLY A 100 17.65 -13.47 -29.49
N LEU A 101 18.19 -13.95 -28.36
CA LEU A 101 17.54 -14.98 -27.54
C LEU A 101 16.31 -14.40 -26.81
N GLU A 102 15.17 -15.09 -26.89
CA GLU A 102 13.96 -14.78 -26.12
C GLU A 102 13.70 -15.84 -25.05
N VAL A 103 13.47 -15.39 -23.82
CA VAL A 103 13.31 -16.24 -22.65
C VAL A 103 12.10 -15.80 -21.84
N ARG A 104 11.31 -16.77 -21.41
CA ARG A 104 10.30 -16.64 -20.37
C ARG A 104 10.78 -17.34 -19.11
N ALA A 105 10.37 -16.88 -17.93
CA ALA A 105 10.70 -17.59 -16.70
C ALA A 105 9.49 -17.69 -15.75
N GLU A 106 9.58 -18.65 -14.85
CA GLU A 106 8.63 -18.83 -13.76
C GLU A 106 9.42 -19.09 -12.47
N CYS A 107 8.85 -18.74 -11.33
CA CYS A 107 9.48 -18.99 -10.04
C CYS A 107 8.43 -19.10 -8.94
N ARG A 108 8.82 -19.69 -7.82
CA ARG A 108 8.03 -19.75 -6.59
C ARG A 108 8.83 -19.17 -5.45
N LEU A 109 8.42 -18.00 -4.99
CA LEU A 109 8.99 -17.32 -3.84
C LEU A 109 8.65 -18.09 -2.56
N THR A 110 9.65 -18.23 -1.73
CA THR A 110 9.56 -18.68 -0.34
C THR A 110 10.39 -17.74 0.53
N LEU A 111 10.25 -17.86 1.84
CA LEU A 111 11.18 -17.28 2.80
C LEU A 111 12.09 -18.38 3.34
N ALA A 112 13.30 -18.01 3.76
CA ALA A 112 14.12 -18.90 4.58
C ALA A 112 13.42 -19.14 5.93
N SER A 113 13.75 -20.24 6.63
CA SER A 113 13.13 -20.56 7.93
C SER A 113 13.26 -19.42 8.93
N ASP A 114 14.44 -18.82 9.03
CA ASP A 114 14.74 -17.73 9.95
C ASP A 114 13.97 -16.44 9.58
N ASP A 115 13.86 -16.17 8.28
CA ASP A 115 13.13 -15.02 7.75
C ASP A 115 11.61 -15.18 7.95
N ASP A 116 11.09 -16.39 7.80
CA ASP A 116 9.68 -16.72 8.05
C ASP A 116 9.34 -16.57 9.54
N GLU A 117 10.22 -17.02 10.44
CA GLU A 117 10.08 -16.81 11.88
C GLU A 117 10.07 -15.32 12.23
N ALA A 118 10.99 -14.53 11.65
CA ALA A 118 11.02 -13.08 11.84
C ALA A 118 9.73 -12.39 11.36
N VAL A 119 9.17 -12.79 10.22
CA VAL A 119 7.89 -12.28 9.72
C VAL A 119 6.74 -12.65 10.66
N ARG A 120 6.69 -13.89 11.16
CA ARG A 120 5.66 -14.31 12.14
C ARG A 120 5.75 -13.52 13.44
N ALA A 121 6.95 -13.33 13.97
CA ALA A 121 7.17 -12.54 15.18
C ALA A 121 6.72 -11.08 14.99
N LEU A 122 7.01 -10.49 13.83
CA LEU A 122 6.56 -9.14 13.48
C LEU A 122 5.02 -9.05 13.40
N LEU A 123 4.36 -10.02 12.76
CA LEU A 123 2.90 -10.06 12.67
C LEU A 123 2.25 -10.25 14.05
N GLU A 124 2.84 -11.07 14.91
CA GLU A 124 2.36 -11.24 16.28
C GLU A 124 2.50 -9.96 17.10
N ALA A 125 3.66 -9.30 17.04
CA ALA A 125 3.90 -8.03 17.72
C ALA A 125 2.91 -6.96 17.25
N SER A 126 2.71 -6.82 15.93
CA SER A 126 1.77 -5.86 15.36
C SER A 126 0.32 -6.13 15.80
N ARG A 127 -0.11 -7.40 15.85
CA ARG A 127 -1.44 -7.76 16.37
C ARG A 127 -1.58 -7.42 17.85
N LYS A 128 -0.59 -7.76 18.68
CA LYS A 128 -0.59 -7.44 20.12
C LYS A 128 -0.67 -5.93 20.33
N GLN A 129 0.12 -5.16 19.60
CA GLN A 129 0.10 -3.70 19.65
C GLN A 129 -1.28 -3.16 19.25
N GLY A 130 -1.82 -3.58 18.10
CA GLY A 130 -3.13 -3.13 17.64
C GLY A 130 -4.26 -3.44 18.63
N ILE A 131 -4.22 -4.60 19.28
CA ILE A 131 -5.17 -4.96 20.35
C ILE A 131 -4.99 -4.03 21.56
N GLN A 132 -3.75 -3.79 22.01
CA GLN A 132 -3.51 -2.91 23.17
C GLN A 132 -3.94 -1.47 22.88
N GLU A 133 -3.67 -0.96 21.68
CA GLU A 133 -4.11 0.36 21.25
C GLU A 133 -5.63 0.44 21.16
N ALA A 134 -6.30 -0.57 20.61
CA ALA A 134 -7.76 -0.62 20.55
C ALA A 134 -8.39 -0.64 21.96
N LEU A 135 -7.85 -1.48 22.87
CA LEU A 135 -8.30 -1.53 24.27
C LEU A 135 -8.06 -0.21 25.00
N THR A 136 -6.91 0.42 24.78
CA THR A 136 -6.57 1.72 25.37
C THR A 136 -7.52 2.80 24.86
N ARG A 137 -7.77 2.85 23.54
CA ARG A 137 -8.76 3.77 22.95
C ARG A 137 -10.16 3.53 23.51
N GLN A 138 -10.59 2.28 23.64
CA GLN A 138 -11.89 1.94 24.22
C GLN A 138 -12.01 2.41 25.67
N ARG A 139 -10.98 2.16 26.49
CA ARG A 139 -10.93 2.61 27.90
C ARG A 139 -10.96 4.13 28.00
N ASN A 140 -10.17 4.82 27.20
CA ASN A 140 -10.15 6.28 27.18
C ASN A 140 -11.50 6.86 26.75
N ARG A 141 -12.15 6.27 25.74
CA ARG A 141 -13.50 6.68 25.31
C ARG A 141 -14.54 6.49 26.41
N ALA A 142 -14.50 5.36 27.12
CA ALA A 142 -15.38 5.12 28.25
C ALA A 142 -15.15 6.16 29.36
N LEU A 143 -13.88 6.40 29.71
CA LEU A 143 -13.51 7.38 30.73
C LEU A 143 -13.94 8.81 30.36
N VAL A 144 -13.72 9.26 29.13
CA VAL A 144 -14.16 10.61 28.70
C VAL A 144 -15.68 10.75 28.80
N ARG A 145 -16.46 9.71 28.45
CA ARG A 145 -17.92 9.73 28.61
C ARG A 145 -18.34 9.81 30.07
N GLU A 146 -17.70 9.07 30.95
CA GLU A 146 -17.95 9.13 32.39
C GLU A 146 -17.61 10.51 32.97
N LEU A 147 -16.50 11.09 32.53
CA LEU A 147 -16.02 12.40 32.97
C LEU A 147 -16.70 13.59 32.26
N ALA A 148 -17.57 13.36 31.27
CA ALA A 148 -18.37 14.40 30.62
C ALA A 148 -19.49 14.96 31.53
N HIS A 149 -19.65 14.39 32.73
CA HIS A 149 -20.54 14.87 33.77
C HIS A 149 -19.73 15.41 34.97
N PRO A 150 -20.09 16.59 35.55
CA PRO A 150 -19.34 17.17 36.67
C PRO A 150 -19.20 16.23 37.88
N ALA A 151 -20.23 15.46 38.19
CA ALA A 151 -20.18 14.44 39.25
C ALA A 151 -19.18 13.30 38.94
N GLY A 152 -18.99 12.94 37.67
CA GLY A 152 -18.00 11.96 37.25
C GLY A 152 -16.58 12.47 37.45
N VAL A 153 -16.32 13.73 37.10
CA VAL A 153 -15.04 14.42 37.37
C VAL A 153 -14.73 14.46 38.87
N PHE A 154 -15.73 14.79 39.69
CA PHE A 154 -15.56 14.83 41.14
C PHE A 154 -15.31 13.45 41.75
N ALA A 155 -16.05 12.43 41.32
CA ALA A 155 -15.86 11.05 41.77
C ALA A 155 -14.46 10.52 41.41
N TRP A 156 -13.99 10.81 40.19
CA TRP A 156 -12.63 10.49 39.78
C TRP A 156 -11.58 11.21 40.63
N TRP A 157 -11.78 12.51 40.90
CA TRP A 157 -10.88 13.28 41.75
C TRP A 157 -10.79 12.70 43.17
N LEU A 158 -11.92 12.32 43.78
CA LEU A 158 -11.94 11.65 45.09
C LEU A 158 -11.20 10.31 45.09
N GLN A 159 -11.36 9.51 44.03
CA GLN A 159 -10.63 8.25 43.88
C GLN A 159 -9.11 8.47 43.76
N GLN A 160 -8.67 9.52 43.07
CA GLN A 160 -7.25 9.85 43.01
C GLN A 160 -6.75 10.40 44.35
N ALA A 161 -7.53 11.26 45.02
CA ALA A 161 -7.17 11.83 46.32
C ALA A 161 -7.05 10.76 47.43
N ALA A 162 -7.77 9.65 47.30
CA ALA A 162 -7.66 8.49 48.20
C ALA A 162 -6.35 7.69 48.02
N GLN A 163 -5.56 7.94 46.97
CA GLN A 163 -4.29 7.24 46.76
C GLN A 163 -3.18 7.91 47.60
N PRO A 164 -2.39 7.12 48.36
CA PRO A 164 -1.40 7.66 49.30
C PRO A 164 -0.32 8.55 48.68
N ALA A 165 -0.09 8.43 47.37
CA ALA A 165 0.95 9.13 46.63
C ALA A 165 0.43 10.30 45.77
N ALA A 166 -0.88 10.57 45.76
CA ALA A 166 -1.45 11.47 44.76
C ALA A 166 -1.12 12.96 44.98
N GLY A 167 -0.84 13.38 46.23
CA GLY A 167 -0.43 14.76 46.53
C GLY A 167 -1.35 15.84 45.95
N LEU A 168 -2.65 15.53 45.82
CA LEU A 168 -3.60 16.39 45.13
C LEU A 168 -3.95 17.60 46.01
N PRO A 169 -4.16 18.79 45.40
CA PRO A 169 -4.60 20.00 46.10
C PRO A 169 -6.04 19.83 46.62
N ASP A 170 -6.61 20.83 47.30
CA ASP A 170 -8.01 20.83 47.78
C ASP A 170 -9.04 20.50 46.69
N PRO A 171 -10.25 20.02 47.07
CA PRO A 171 -11.29 19.65 46.10
C PRO A 171 -11.60 20.80 45.13
N PRO A 172 -11.68 20.52 43.82
CA PRO A 172 -11.96 21.53 42.82
C PRO A 172 -13.34 22.14 43.04
N SER A 173 -13.48 23.44 42.74
CA SER A 173 -14.77 24.12 42.82
C SER A 173 -15.76 23.57 41.78
N ASP A 174 -17.05 23.76 42.06
CA ASP A 174 -18.15 23.37 41.19
C ASP A 174 -18.02 23.96 39.76
N GLU A 175 -17.51 25.18 39.66
CA GLU A 175 -17.22 25.83 38.38
C GLU A 175 -16.12 25.10 37.58
N VAL A 176 -15.03 24.71 38.25
CA VAL A 176 -13.93 23.95 37.62
C VAL A 176 -14.41 22.57 37.18
N LEU A 177 -15.27 21.91 37.97
CA LEU A 177 -15.88 20.63 37.63
C LEU A 177 -16.75 20.74 36.37
N ARG A 178 -17.61 21.77 36.28
CA ARG A 178 -18.44 22.03 35.09
C ARG A 178 -17.61 22.32 33.86
N GLN A 179 -16.65 23.23 33.95
CA GLN A 179 -15.77 23.57 32.82
C GLN A 179 -15.00 22.36 32.31
N THR A 180 -14.50 21.51 33.21
CA THR A 180 -13.77 20.29 32.84
C THR A 180 -14.69 19.28 32.15
N ALA A 181 -15.88 19.06 32.72
CA ALA A 181 -16.88 18.16 32.14
C ALA A 181 -17.37 18.64 30.76
N ASP A 182 -17.59 19.94 30.59
CA ASP A 182 -18.00 20.52 29.31
C ASP A 182 -16.90 20.44 28.25
N ARG A 183 -15.62 20.62 28.64
CA ARG A 183 -14.48 20.37 27.74
C ARG A 183 -14.41 18.91 27.29
N LEU A 184 -14.61 17.97 28.21
CA LEU A 184 -14.59 16.53 27.92
C LEU A 184 -15.80 16.07 27.10
N ARG A 185 -16.97 16.70 27.29
CA ARG A 185 -18.16 16.47 26.46
C ARG A 185 -17.94 16.87 25.00
N ASN A 186 -17.19 17.96 24.79
CA ASN A 186 -16.86 18.46 23.47
C ASN A 186 -15.50 17.93 22.95
N TYR A 187 -14.89 16.98 23.65
CA TYR A 187 -13.63 16.40 23.22
C TYR A 187 -13.87 15.51 22.00
N PRO A 188 -13.16 15.71 20.87
CA PRO A 188 -13.32 14.88 19.68
C PRO A 188 -12.80 13.46 19.99
N LEU A 189 -13.74 12.53 20.17
CA LEU A 189 -13.44 11.11 20.43
C LEU A 189 -13.15 10.32 19.14
N ASP A 190 -13.30 10.99 17.98
CA ASP A 190 -13.34 10.42 16.64
C ASP A 190 -12.30 11.02 15.67
N ASP A 191 -11.20 11.61 16.15
CA ASP A 191 -10.08 12.01 15.29
C ASP A 191 -9.28 10.80 14.76
N GLU A 192 -9.97 9.96 13.96
CA GLU A 192 -9.40 8.95 13.06
C GLU A 192 -10.17 8.91 11.71
N GLU A 193 -10.81 10.00 11.28
CA GLU A 193 -10.89 10.24 9.84
C GLU A 193 -9.80 11.26 9.48
N PRO A 194 -8.88 10.95 8.55
CA PRO A 194 -7.96 11.96 8.04
C PRO A 194 -8.78 13.17 7.59
N PHE A 195 -8.31 14.38 7.86
CA PHE A 195 -9.00 15.64 7.54
C PHE A 195 -9.54 15.66 6.10
N GLU A 196 -8.81 15.01 5.18
CA GLU A 196 -9.17 14.81 3.79
C GLU A 196 -10.45 13.98 3.60
N ALA A 197 -10.69 12.94 4.42
CA ALA A 197 -11.90 12.13 4.39
C ALA A 197 -13.13 12.91 4.92
N GLN A 198 -12.96 13.64 6.03
CA GLN A 198 -14.01 14.49 6.58
C GLN A 198 -14.41 15.59 5.58
N LEU A 199 -13.43 16.21 4.92
CA LEU A 199 -13.67 17.20 3.87
C LEU A 199 -14.37 16.57 2.66
N LEU A 200 -14.01 15.34 2.27
CA LEU A 200 -14.65 14.64 1.16
C LEU A 200 -16.12 14.31 1.44
N GLU A 201 -16.48 13.92 2.67
CA GLU A 201 -17.89 13.68 3.04
C GLU A 201 -18.68 15.00 3.06
N VAL A 202 -18.13 16.08 3.61
CA VAL A 202 -18.78 17.41 3.57
C VAL A 202 -18.98 17.89 2.14
N LEU A 203 -17.98 17.72 1.27
CA LEU A 203 -18.09 18.07 -0.14
C LEU A 203 -19.10 17.18 -0.87
N ARG A 204 -19.19 15.89 -0.52
CA ARG A 204 -20.17 14.96 -1.09
C ARG A 204 -21.59 15.40 -0.70
N ASP A 205 -21.84 15.66 0.57
CA ASP A 205 -23.15 16.10 1.07
C ASP A 205 -23.56 17.44 0.46
N PHE A 206 -22.63 18.40 0.41
CA PHE A 206 -22.84 19.69 -0.27
C PHE A 206 -23.24 19.50 -1.74
N LEU A 207 -22.54 18.64 -2.49
CA LEU A 207 -22.85 18.36 -3.89
C LEU A 207 -24.17 17.61 -4.08
N THR A 208 -24.61 16.79 -3.12
CA THR A 208 -25.93 16.14 -3.16
C THR A 208 -27.09 17.09 -2.89
N THR A 209 -26.83 18.23 -2.24
CA THR A 209 -27.85 19.28 -2.00
C THR A 209 -28.38 19.90 -3.30
N PHE A 210 -27.56 19.90 -4.36
CA PHE A 210 -27.95 20.42 -5.67
C PHE A 210 -28.58 19.31 -6.53
N SER A 211 -29.90 19.36 -6.73
CA SER A 211 -30.59 18.39 -7.59
C SER A 211 -30.42 18.67 -9.09
N ARG A 212 -30.02 19.89 -9.47
CA ARG A 212 -29.85 20.31 -10.87
C ARG A 212 -28.40 20.22 -11.33
N ASN A 213 -28.16 19.53 -12.45
CA ASN A 213 -26.83 19.36 -13.03
C ASN A 213 -26.15 20.68 -13.42
N GLU A 214 -26.92 21.72 -13.73
CA GLU A 214 -26.38 23.06 -14.06
C GLU A 214 -25.68 23.72 -12.87
N GLN A 215 -26.22 23.55 -11.66
CA GLN A 215 -25.62 24.08 -10.43
C GLN A 215 -24.33 23.34 -10.06
N LYS A 216 -24.31 22.01 -10.26
CA LYS A 216 -23.09 21.21 -10.11
C LYS A 216 -22.00 21.63 -11.09
N ARG A 217 -22.35 21.93 -12.35
CA ARG A 217 -21.39 22.41 -13.35
C ARG A 217 -20.78 23.75 -12.97
N MET A 218 -21.59 24.69 -12.49
CA MET A 218 -21.10 26.00 -12.04
C MET A 218 -20.10 25.86 -10.87
N LEU A 219 -20.34 24.95 -9.93
CA LEU A 219 -19.42 24.68 -8.82
C LEU A 219 -18.12 24.01 -9.31
N LEU A 220 -18.22 23.05 -10.23
CA LEU A 220 -17.05 22.39 -10.81
C LEU A 220 -16.20 23.37 -11.64
N SER A 221 -16.81 24.32 -12.37
CA SER A 221 -16.04 25.35 -13.09
C SER A 221 -15.32 26.30 -12.14
N LEU A 222 -15.98 26.74 -11.07
CA LEU A 222 -15.34 27.57 -10.04
C LEU A 222 -14.17 26.85 -9.36
N LEU A 223 -14.30 25.55 -9.11
CA LEU A 223 -13.22 24.74 -8.55
C LEU A 223 -12.05 24.59 -9.52
N ALA A 224 -12.30 24.37 -10.81
CA ALA A 224 -11.27 24.31 -11.84
C ALA A 224 -10.48 25.63 -11.94
N ASP A 225 -11.18 26.77 -11.88
CA ASP A 225 -10.54 28.09 -11.88
C ASP A 225 -9.73 28.35 -10.61
N GLY A 226 -10.22 27.90 -9.45
CA GLY A 226 -9.45 27.90 -8.21
C GLY A 226 -8.16 27.09 -8.30
N MET A 227 -8.21 25.90 -8.92
CA MET A 227 -7.02 25.06 -9.12
C MET A 227 -6.00 25.71 -10.07
N ARG A 228 -6.46 26.42 -11.10
CA ARG A 228 -5.58 27.22 -11.97
C ARG A 228 -4.89 28.34 -11.21
N ALA A 229 -5.64 29.09 -10.40
CA ALA A 229 -5.11 30.17 -9.58
C ALA A 229 -4.07 29.65 -8.56
N ALA A 230 -4.28 28.44 -8.03
CA ALA A 230 -3.36 27.74 -7.13
C ALA A 230 -2.16 27.07 -7.84
N ARG A 231 -1.98 27.26 -9.16
CA ARG A 231 -0.91 26.64 -9.98
C ARG A 231 -0.96 25.11 -10.03
N GLN A 232 -2.15 24.51 -9.98
CA GLN A 232 -2.39 23.06 -10.13
C GLN A 232 -3.19 22.77 -11.41
N PRO A 233 -2.61 22.97 -12.61
CA PRO A 233 -3.34 22.92 -13.87
C PRO A 233 -3.82 21.50 -14.25
N GLU A 234 -3.09 20.46 -13.85
CA GLU A 234 -3.46 19.06 -14.14
C GLU A 234 -4.77 18.67 -13.44
N HIS A 235 -4.99 19.17 -12.21
CA HIS A 235 -6.20 18.94 -11.44
C HIS A 235 -7.38 19.75 -11.99
N ALA A 236 -7.15 20.96 -12.49
CA ALA A 236 -8.17 21.75 -13.18
C ALA A 236 -8.72 21.01 -14.41
N VAL A 237 -7.83 20.42 -15.23
CA VAL A 237 -8.22 19.64 -16.43
C VAL A 237 -9.04 18.41 -16.03
N ALA A 238 -8.65 17.69 -14.98
CA ALA A 238 -9.41 16.54 -14.49
C ALA A 238 -10.84 16.91 -14.05
N ILE A 239 -11.01 18.05 -13.37
CA ILE A 239 -12.32 18.57 -12.94
C ILE A 239 -13.20 18.93 -14.15
N GLU A 240 -12.62 19.52 -15.20
CA GLU A 240 -13.36 19.88 -16.42
C GLU A 240 -13.84 18.67 -17.20
N VAL A 241 -13.03 17.60 -17.25
CA VAL A 241 -13.44 16.32 -17.83
C VAL A 241 -14.66 15.74 -17.10
N ILE A 242 -14.66 15.79 -15.76
CA ILE A 242 -15.80 15.34 -14.94
C ILE A 242 -17.04 16.23 -15.17
N ALA A 243 -16.86 17.55 -15.30
CA ALA A 243 -17.95 18.47 -15.59
C ALA A 243 -18.59 18.22 -16.98
N ALA A 244 -17.78 17.87 -17.98
CA ALA A 244 -18.24 17.51 -19.32
C ALA A 244 -19.01 16.17 -19.35
N GLN A 245 -18.55 15.17 -18.59
CA GLN A 245 -19.20 13.85 -18.48
C GLN A 245 -20.57 13.91 -17.79
N ASN A 246 -20.75 14.80 -16.81
CA ASN A 246 -22.06 15.09 -16.21
C ASN A 246 -23.02 15.87 -17.15
N GLY A 247 -22.60 16.15 -18.39
CA GLY A 247 -23.37 16.77 -19.47
C GLY A 247 -24.07 15.83 -20.42
N THR A 248 -23.57 14.60 -20.58
CA THR A 248 -23.99 13.70 -21.66
C THR A 248 -25.05 12.67 -21.25
N GLY A 249 -25.51 12.70 -19.99
CA GLY A 249 -26.44 11.72 -19.41
C GLY A 249 -27.94 12.04 -19.46
N SER A 250 -28.39 13.03 -20.23
CA SER A 250 -29.83 13.31 -20.42
C SER A 250 -30.14 13.85 -21.81
N ARG A 251 -29.91 13.03 -22.83
CA ARG A 251 -30.67 13.06 -24.08
C ARG A 251 -31.07 11.63 -24.42
N GLY A 252 -32.17 11.20 -23.81
CA GLY A 252 -32.89 10.03 -24.31
C GLY A 252 -33.43 10.34 -25.72
N PRO A 253 -33.36 9.40 -26.67
CA PRO A 253 -33.81 9.59 -28.04
C PRO A 253 -35.33 9.42 -28.10
N GLY A 254 -36.01 10.36 -28.77
CA GLY A 254 -37.45 10.32 -29.01
C GLY A 254 -37.90 11.47 -29.91
N SER A 255 -37.61 11.34 -31.20
CA SER A 255 -38.36 11.99 -32.29
C SER A 255 -39.68 11.25 -32.53
N PRO A 256 -40.66 11.75 -33.30
CA PRO A 256 -40.91 13.10 -33.82
C PRO A 256 -42.16 13.79 -33.21
#